data_AF-Q849H5-F1
#
_entry.id   AF-Q849H5-F1
#
_cell.length_a   1.000
_cell.length_b   1.000
_cell.length_c   1.000
_cell.angle_alpha   90.00
_cell.angle_beta   90.00
_cell.angle_gamma   90.00
#
_symmetry.space_group_name_H-M   'P 1'
#
loop_
_entity.id
_entity.type
_entity.pdbx_description
1 polymer ?
#
loop_
_entity_poly.entity_id
_entity_poly.type
_entity_poly.pdbx_seq_one_letter_code
_entity_poly.pdbx_strand_id
1 'polypeptide(L)' 'MSARPTDDLFVRYMKAFEDSVTHSGGCLACQGETPCAEGLPVHERFARLQDVYLARQKQQR' A
#
# COMPACT_ATOMS: atom_id res chain seq x y z
N MET A 1 -7.76 -26.54 5.04
CA MET A 1 -7.89 -25.08 4.87
C MET A 1 -6.95 -24.68 3.75
N SER A 2 -7.46 -24.53 2.53
CA SER A 2 -6.64 -24.09 1.41
C SER A 2 -6.17 -22.67 1.70
N ALA A 3 -4.91 -22.51 2.09
CA ALA A 3 -4.25 -21.23 1.93
C ALA A 3 -4.35 -20.93 0.44
N ARG A 4 -5.32 -20.08 0.06
CA ARG A 4 -5.30 -19.45 -1.27
C ARG A 4 -3.87 -18.96 -1.43
N PRO A 5 -3.15 -19.32 -2.51
CA PRO A 5 -1.79 -18.84 -2.71
C PRO A 5 -1.89 -17.33 -2.53
N THR A 6 -1.27 -16.82 -1.48
CA THR A 6 -1.36 -15.41 -1.13
C THR A 6 -0.86 -14.68 -2.36
N ASP A 7 -1.79 -14.05 -3.07
CA ASP A 7 -1.53 -13.56 -4.42
C ASP A 7 -0.30 -12.66 -4.33
N ASP A 8 0.70 -12.85 -5.19
CA ASP A 8 1.97 -12.12 -5.07
C ASP A 8 1.72 -10.59 -5.10
N LEU A 9 0.62 -10.19 -5.75
CA LEU A 9 0.07 -8.83 -5.71
C LEU A 9 -0.42 -8.40 -4.30
N PHE A 10 -1.12 -9.27 -3.57
CA PHE A 10 -1.56 -9.01 -2.20
C PHE A 10 -0.37 -8.89 -1.24
N VAL A 11 0.65 -9.74 -1.38
CA VAL A 11 1.89 -9.64 -0.58
C VAL A 11 2.60 -8.32 -0.85
N ARG A 12 2.75 -7.93 -2.12
CA ARG A 12 3.35 -6.64 -2.50
C ARG A 12 2.54 -5.45 -2.00
N TYR A 13 1.21 -5.54 -2.06
CA TYR A 13 0.30 -4.52 -1.54
C TYR A 13 0.45 -4.37 -0.02
N MET A 14 0.44 -5.47 0.74
CA MET A 14 0.62 -5.45 2.20
C MET A 14 1.99 -4.88 2.60
N LYS A 15 3.05 -5.21 1.87
CA LYS A 15 4.38 -4.65 2.13
C LYS A 15 4.43 -3.14 1.91
N ALA A 16 3.82 -2.64 0.83
CA ALA A 16 3.74 -1.19 0.59
C ALA A 16 2.88 -0.46 1.64
N PHE A 17 1.84 -1.13 2.15
CA PHE A 17 1.06 -0.62 3.27
C PHE A 17 1.89 -0.54 4.56
N GLU A 18 2.64 -1.60 4.89
CA GLU A 18 3.54 -1.62 6.04
C GLU A 18 4.59 -0.50 5.95
N ASP A 19 5.25 -0.34 4.80
CA ASP A 19 6.20 0.75 4.54
C ASP A 19 5.55 2.14 4.75
N SER A 20 4.30 2.32 4.29
CA SER A 20 3.54 3.56 4.48
C SER A 20 3.20 3.82 5.95
N VAL A 21 2.79 2.79 6.69
CA VAL A 21 2.44 2.91 8.11
C VAL A 21 3.70 3.20 8.93
N THR A 22 4.80 2.49 8.69
CA THR A 22 6.09 2.74 9.33
C THR A 22 6.56 4.17 9.07
N HIS A 23 6.45 4.66 7.83
CA HIS A 23 6.81 6.03 7.49
C HIS A 23 5.90 7.05 8.20
N SER A 24 4.58 6.85 8.18
CA SER A 24 3.64 7.73 8.87
C SER A 24 3.86 7.74 10.40
N GLY A 25 4.24 6.61 11.01
CA GLY A 25 4.54 6.52 12.43
C GLY A 25 5.83 7.25 12.85
N GLY A 26 6.81 7.36 11.95
CA GLY A 26 8.08 8.05 12.22
C GLY A 26 8.17 9.49 11.71
N CYS A 27 7.29 9.89 10.79
CA CYS A 27 7.37 11.19 10.13
C CYS A 27 6.35 12.18 10.70
N LEU A 28 6.82 13.18 11.45
CA LEU A 28 5.98 14.27 11.98
C LEU A 28 5.29 15.08 10.87
N ALA A 29 5.92 15.20 9.68
CA ALA A 29 5.29 15.88 8.54
C ALA A 29 4.07 15.09 8.05
N CYS A 30 4.21 13.78 7.83
CA CYS A 30 3.10 12.91 7.43
C CYS A 30 2.04 12.71 8.54
N GLN A 31 2.38 12.93 9.81
CA GLN A 31 1.41 12.99 10.91
C GLN A 31 0.66 14.32 10.97
N GLY A 32 1.25 15.37 10.42
CA GLY A 32 0.61 16.67 10.23
C GLY A 32 -0.20 16.72 8.93
N GLU A 33 -0.57 17.94 8.54
CA GLU A 33 -1.30 18.20 7.29
C GLU A 33 -0.37 18.30 6.06
N THR A 34 0.94 18.19 6.26
CA THR A 34 1.93 18.47 5.21
C THR A 34 2.45 17.17 4.60
N PRO A 35 2.13 16.86 3.34
CA PRO A 35 2.70 15.69 2.68
C PRO A 35 4.23 15.83 2.62
N CYS A 36 4.94 14.84 3.15
CA CYS A 36 6.40 14.86 3.13
C CYS A 36 6.92 14.37 1.76
N ALA A 37 8.04 14.95 1.31
CA ALA A 37 8.65 14.62 0.03
C ALA A 37 9.05 13.12 -0.07
N GLU A 38 9.38 12.49 1.05
CA GLU A 38 9.71 11.07 1.13
C GLU A 38 8.47 10.15 1.23
N GLY A 39 7.36 10.67 1.74
CA GLY A 39 6.10 9.95 1.90
C GLY A 39 5.28 9.92 0.61
N LEU A 40 5.42 10.94 -0.24
CA LEU A 40 4.83 11.01 -1.59
C LEU A 40 5.08 9.73 -2.42
N PRO A 41 6.33 9.28 -2.64
CA PRO A 41 6.59 8.06 -3.42
C PRO A 41 6.08 6.78 -2.74
N VAL A 42 6.01 6.76 -1.40
CA VAL A 42 5.46 5.63 -0.64
C VAL A 42 3.94 5.54 -0.82
N HIS A 43 3.25 6.68 -0.71
CA HIS A 43 1.80 6.78 -0.94
C HIS A 43 1.42 6.50 -2.39
N GLU A 44 2.17 7.02 -3.38
CA GLU A 44 1.93 6.71 -4.80
C GLU A 44 2.09 5.20 -5.08
N ARG A 45 3.11 4.58 -4.50
CA ARG A 45 3.35 3.14 -4.67
C ARG A 45 2.23 2.31 -4.04
N PHE A 46 1.77 2.69 -2.85
CA PHE A 46 0.63 2.07 -2.19
C PHE A 46 -0.66 2.23 -3.03
N ALA A 47 -0.98 3.44 -3.46
CA ALA A 47 -2.17 3.74 -4.26
C ALA A 47 -2.19 2.94 -5.57
N ARG A 48 -1.05 2.84 -6.26
CA ARG A 48 -0.93 2.04 -7.49
C ARG A 48 -1.17 0.56 -7.24
N LEU A 49 -0.66 -0.01 -6.15
CA LEU A 49 -0.86 -1.42 -5.82
C LEU A 49 -2.31 -1.69 -5.40
N GLN A 50 -2.93 -0.75 -4.67
CA GLN A 50 -4.34 -0.81 -4.32
C GLN A 50 -5.21 -0.81 -5.58
N ASP A 51 -4.95 0.09 -6.54
CA ASP A 51 -5.68 0.15 -7.81
C ASP A 51 -5.56 -1.13 -8.61
N VAL A 52 -4.35 -1.68 -8.74
CA VAL A 52 -4.13 -2.95 -9.46
C VAL A 52 -4.83 -4.11 -8.75
N TYR A 53 -4.81 -4.15 -7.42
CA TYR A 53 -5.53 -5.16 -6.63
C TYR A 53 -7.03 -5.05 -6.80
N LEU A 54 -7.61 -3.85 -6.69
CA LEU A 54 -9.04 -3.61 -6.87
C LEU A 54 -9.49 -3.91 -8.31
N ALA A 55 -8.69 -3.53 -9.32
CA ALA A 55 -8.97 -3.83 -10.72
C ALA A 55 -8.96 -5.34 -10.99
N ARG A 56 -8.04 -6.07 -10.37
CA ARG A 56 -7.99 -7.54 -10.45
C ARG A 56 -9.16 -8.19 -9.71
N GLN A 57 -9.53 -7.69 -8.55
CA GLN A 57 -10.67 -8.20 -7.77
C GLN A 57 -11.99 -8.01 -8.54
N LYS A 58 -12.17 -6.88 -9.23
CA LYS A 58 -13.33 -6.64 -10.10
C LYS A 58 -13.41 -7.62 -11.27
N GLN A 59 -12.27 -8.03 -11.85
CA GLN A 59 -12.23 -8.99 -12.96
C GLN A 59 -12.46 -10.44 -12.52
N GLN A 60 -12.22 -10.76 -11.25
CA GLN A 60 -12.48 -12.09 -10.69
C GLN A 60 -13.91 -12.26 -10.16
N ARG A 61 -14.75 -11.23 -10.27
CA ARG A 61 -16.14 -11.21 -9.78
C ARG A 61 -17.12 -11.36 -10.94
#